data_AF-A0A0S4KWU8-F1
#
_entry.id   AF-A0A0S4KWU8-F1
#
_cell.length_a   1.000
_cell.length_b   1.000
_cell.length_c   1.000
_cell.angle_alpha   90.00
_cell.angle_beta   90.00
_cell.angle_gamma   90.00
#
_symmetry.space_group_name_H-M   'P 1'
#
loop_
_entity.id
_entity.type
_entity.pdbx_description
1 polymer ?
#
loop_
_entity_poly.entity_id
_entity_poly.type
_entity_poly.pdbx_seq_one_letter_code
_entity_poly.pdbx_strand_id
1 'polypeptide(L)'
;MTSRFDDLLQRVSILNAQLGPLEHQIGSEVRDLLHRRLWAIVAELNSMLDLGLDNTALDLTAEGDRLRIHFWSGVGGSIDAEVNIFIDRTFTVQKHTT
;
A
#
# COMPACT_ATOMS: atom_id res chain seq x y z
N MET A 1 -2.52 -21.14 -13.12
CA MET A 1 -1.26 -20.53 -12.65
C MET A 1 -1.63 -19.24 -11.95
N THR A 2 -1.38 -19.14 -10.66
CA THR A 2 -1.52 -17.86 -9.92
C THR A 2 -0.40 -16.94 -10.39
N SER A 3 -0.73 -15.74 -10.84
CA SER A 3 0.30 -14.76 -11.21
C SER A 3 0.92 -14.16 -9.95
N ARG A 4 2.17 -13.69 -10.03
CA ARG A 4 2.83 -12.96 -8.91
C ARG A 4 1.96 -11.81 -8.39
N PHE A 5 1.18 -11.18 -9.27
CA PHE A 5 0.28 -10.10 -8.86
C PHE A 5 -0.94 -10.62 -8.10
N ASP A 6 -1.54 -11.74 -8.50
CA ASP A 6 -2.66 -12.34 -7.77
C ASP A 6 -2.22 -12.79 -6.37
N ASP A 7 -0.98 -13.28 -6.23
CA ASP A 7 -0.39 -13.59 -4.92
C ASP A 7 -0.23 -12.32 -4.05
N LEU A 8 0.18 -11.19 -4.65
CA LEU A 8 0.25 -9.91 -3.96
C LEU A 8 -1.14 -9.42 -3.53
N LEU A 9 -2.12 -9.46 -4.43
CA LEU A 9 -3.52 -9.12 -4.13
C LEU A 9 -4.05 -9.94 -2.95
N GLN A 10 -3.84 -11.26 -2.98
CA GLN A 10 -4.30 -12.15 -1.92
C GLN A 10 -3.60 -11.84 -0.59
N ARG A 11 -2.29 -11.63 -0.59
CA ARG A 11 -1.52 -11.29 0.63
C ARG A 11 -1.98 -9.97 1.24
N VAL A 12 -2.16 -8.94 0.41
CA VAL A 12 -2.64 -7.62 0.86
C VAL A 12 -4.08 -7.72 1.39
N SER A 13 -4.95 -8.47 0.72
CA SER A 13 -6.33 -8.70 1.18
C SER A 13 -6.37 -9.37 2.56
N ILE A 14 -5.57 -10.43 2.77
CA ILE A 14 -5.49 -11.12 4.07
C ILE A 14 -4.98 -10.19 5.17
N LEU A 15 -3.93 -9.40 4.90
CA LEU A 15 -3.38 -8.46 5.86
C LEU A 15 -4.41 -7.38 6.25
N ASN A 16 -5.12 -6.81 5.28
CA ASN A 16 -6.18 -5.83 5.54
C ASN A 16 -7.35 -6.42 6.34
N ALA A 17 -7.76 -7.66 6.03
CA ALA A 17 -8.80 -8.35 6.78
C ALA A 17 -8.40 -8.63 8.24
N GLN A 18 -7.12 -8.89 8.50
CA GLN A 18 -6.57 -9.06 9.85
C GLN A 18 -6.42 -7.72 10.59
N LEU A 19 -6.17 -6.65 9.86
CA LEU A 19 -5.99 -5.32 10.43
C LEU A 19 -7.32 -4.68 10.85
N GLY A 20 -8.40 -4.88 10.10
CA GLY A 20 -9.72 -4.29 10.37
C GLY A 20 -10.22 -4.45 11.82
N PRO A 21 -10.22 -5.66 12.40
CA PRO A 21 -10.61 -5.85 13.80
C PRO A 21 -9.70 -5.17 14.83
N LEU A 22 -8.49 -4.78 14.42
CA LEU A 22 -7.45 -4.19 15.27
C LEU A 22 -7.30 -2.68 15.06
N GLU A 23 -8.07 -2.06 14.16
CA GLU A 23 -7.88 -0.67 13.74
C GLU A 23 -7.89 0.32 14.92
N HIS A 24 -8.80 0.10 15.87
CA HIS A 24 -8.95 0.93 17.08
C HIS A 24 -8.02 0.53 18.23
N GLN A 25 -7.24 -0.55 18.10
CA GLN A 25 -6.33 -1.04 19.14
C GLN A 25 -4.97 -0.34 19.06
N ILE A 26 -4.95 0.95 19.38
CA ILE A 26 -3.72 1.75 19.40
C ILE A 26 -2.72 1.12 20.40
N GLY A 27 -1.47 0.91 19.95
CA GLY A 27 -0.41 0.27 20.75
C GLY A 27 -0.39 -1.26 20.71
N SER A 28 -1.26 -1.89 19.91
CA SER A 28 -1.22 -3.34 19.68
C SER A 28 0.02 -3.73 18.86
N GLU A 29 0.89 -4.57 19.42
CA GLU A 29 2.06 -5.10 18.72
C GLU A 29 1.69 -5.87 17.45
N VAL A 30 0.52 -6.52 17.46
CA VAL A 30 -0.02 -7.25 16.30
C VAL A 30 -0.40 -6.28 15.19
N ARG A 31 -1.10 -5.17 15.54
CA ARG A 31 -1.44 -4.10 14.60
C ARG A 31 -0.17 -3.52 13.96
N ASP A 32 0.84 -3.23 14.77
CA ASP A 32 2.11 -2.68 14.30
C ASP A 32 2.90 -3.68 13.43
N LEU A 33 2.81 -4.97 13.73
CA LEU A 33 3.39 -6.03 12.89
C LEU A 33 2.69 -6.11 11.53
N LEU A 34 1.37 -6.03 11.49
CA LEU A 34 0.59 -6.07 10.25
C LEU A 34 0.89 -4.86 9.36
N HIS A 35 0.95 -3.65 9.93
CA HIS A 35 1.37 -2.45 9.20
C HIS A 35 2.81 -2.58 8.66
N ARG A 36 3.76 -3.07 9.46
CA ARG A 36 5.13 -3.33 8.99
C ARG A 36 5.18 -4.27 7.79
N ARG A 37 4.31 -5.29 7.76
CA ARG A 37 4.21 -6.21 6.61
C ARG A 37 3.63 -5.53 5.37
N LEU A 38 2.61 -4.68 5.53
CA LEU A 38 2.06 -3.89 4.42
C LEU A 38 3.11 -2.91 3.87
N TRP A 39 3.83 -2.19 4.73
CA TRP A 39 4.89 -1.27 4.31
C TRP A 39 6.05 -1.97 3.61
N ALA A 40 6.40 -3.20 4.00
CA ALA A 40 7.39 -3.99 3.27
C ALA A 40 6.96 -4.28 1.82
N ILE A 41 5.67 -4.55 1.60
CA ILE A 41 5.11 -4.73 0.24
C ILE A 41 5.15 -3.41 -0.53
N VAL A 42 4.80 -2.29 0.10
CA VAL A 42 4.90 -0.95 -0.52
C VAL A 42 6.34 -0.65 -0.93
N ALA A 43 7.32 -0.94 -0.07
CA ALA A 43 8.74 -0.72 -0.38
C ALA A 43 9.21 -1.56 -1.58
N GLU A 44 8.76 -2.82 -1.66
CA GLU A 44 9.04 -3.68 -2.83
C GLU A 44 8.43 -3.10 -4.11
N LEU A 45 7.16 -2.69 -4.07
CA LEU A 45 6.47 -2.08 -5.22
C LEU A 45 7.10 -0.75 -5.63
N ASN A 46 7.49 0.09 -4.66
CA ASN A 46 8.15 1.37 -4.88
C ASN A 46 9.47 1.19 -5.64
N SER A 47 10.29 0.21 -5.22
CA SER A 47 11.56 -0.11 -5.87
C SER A 47 11.36 -0.75 -7.25
N MET A 48 10.42 -1.69 -7.36
CA MET A 48 10.18 -2.43 -8.59
C MET A 48 9.58 -1.57 -9.71
N LEU A 49 8.74 -0.58 -9.36
CA LEU A 49 8.01 0.25 -10.31
C LEU A 49 8.52 1.70 -10.36
N ASP A 50 9.62 2.00 -9.66
CA ASP A 50 10.23 3.33 -9.56
C ASP A 50 9.21 4.43 -9.22
N LEU A 51 8.40 4.20 -8.17
CA LEU A 51 7.27 5.09 -7.83
C LEU A 51 7.69 6.39 -7.14
N GLY A 52 8.93 6.49 -6.66
CA GLY A 52 9.46 7.68 -5.99
C GLY A 52 8.75 8.02 -4.67
N LEU A 53 8.32 7.02 -3.90
CA LEU A 53 7.64 7.22 -2.61
C LEU A 53 8.66 7.40 -1.48
N ASP A 54 8.73 8.60 -0.90
CA ASP A 54 9.69 8.98 0.16
C ASP A 54 9.26 8.51 1.59
N ASN A 55 8.84 7.25 1.74
CA ASN A 55 8.34 6.66 3.00
C ASN A 55 7.04 7.28 3.57
N THR A 56 6.22 7.90 2.74
CA THR A 56 4.98 8.58 3.13
C THR A 56 3.71 7.76 2.91
N ALA A 57 3.84 6.43 2.75
CA ALA A 57 2.70 5.56 2.52
C ALA A 57 1.83 5.43 3.78
N LEU A 58 0.57 5.85 3.64
CA LEU A 58 -0.45 5.83 4.67
C LEU A 58 -1.09 4.44 4.75
N ASP A 59 -1.51 3.90 3.61
CA ASP A 59 -2.12 2.58 3.53
C ASP A 59 -1.83 1.87 2.19
N LEU A 60 -2.07 0.56 2.20
CA LEU A 60 -2.05 -0.30 1.02
C LEU A 60 -3.29 -1.20 1.07
N THR A 61 -4.22 -0.99 0.14
CA THR A 61 -5.46 -1.76 0.03
C THR A 61 -5.51 -2.57 -1.27
N ALA A 62 -6.22 -3.71 -1.22
CA ALA A 62 -6.59 -4.46 -2.41
C ALA A 62 -8.05 -4.11 -2.76
N GLU A 63 -8.27 -3.55 -3.96
CA GLU A 63 -9.56 -3.06 -4.44
C GLU A 63 -9.94 -3.78 -5.72
N GLY A 64 -10.80 -4.81 -5.58
CA GLY A 64 -11.18 -5.67 -6.70
C GLY A 64 -9.95 -6.39 -7.25
N ASP A 65 -9.50 -5.96 -8.43
CA ASP A 65 -8.35 -6.50 -9.14
C ASP A 65 -7.11 -5.60 -9.16
N ARG A 66 -7.11 -4.53 -8.36
CA ARG A 66 -6.00 -3.57 -8.27
C ARG A 66 -5.49 -3.44 -6.85
N LEU A 67 -4.24 -3.02 -6.74
CA LEU A 67 -3.67 -2.51 -5.49
C LEU A 67 -3.78 -1.00 -5.49
N ARG A 68 -4.21 -0.41 -4.38
CA ARG A 68 -4.17 1.04 -4.14
C ARG A 68 -3.13 1.33 -3.06
N ILE A 69 -2.11 2.10 -3.41
CA ILE A 69 -1.19 2.71 -2.45
C ILE A 69 -1.67 4.12 -2.19
N HIS A 70 -1.98 4.42 -0.94
CA HIS A 70 -2.36 5.74 -0.51
C HIS A 70 -1.18 6.39 0.22
N PHE A 71 -0.77 7.59 -0.18
CA PHE A 71 0.40 8.26 0.40
C PHE A 71 0.30 9.79 0.33
N TRP A 72 1.10 10.47 1.13
CA TRP A 72 1.31 11.91 1.00
C TRP A 72 2.43 12.21 0.01
N SER A 73 2.13 12.93 -1.07
CA SER A 73 3.18 13.47 -1.94
C SER A 73 3.70 14.79 -1.36
N GLY A 74 4.96 14.80 -0.97
CA GLY A 74 5.68 16.00 -0.56
C GLY A 74 7.08 15.96 -1.14
N VAL A 75 7.61 17.12 -1.54
CA VAL A 75 9.01 17.27 -1.93
C VAL A 75 9.67 18.16 -0.88
N GLY A 76 10.68 17.64 -0.18
CA GLY A 76 11.49 18.49 0.72
C GLY A 76 10.78 18.99 1.97
N GLY A 77 9.89 18.19 2.56
CA GLY A 77 9.33 18.47 3.89
C GLY A 77 8.05 19.33 3.93
N SER A 78 7.47 19.71 2.79
CA SER A 78 6.07 20.14 2.73
C SER A 78 5.16 18.97 2.35
N ILE A 79 4.09 18.77 3.13
CA ILE A 79 3.00 17.85 2.77
C ILE A 79 2.09 18.63 1.82
N ASP A 80 2.14 18.34 0.51
CA ASP A 80 1.45 19.15 -0.49
C ASP A 80 0.11 18.54 -0.92
N ALA A 81 0.01 17.21 -1.05
CA ALA A 81 -1.24 16.55 -1.48
C ALA A 81 -1.36 15.08 -1.09
N GLU A 82 -2.59 14.63 -0.84
CA GLU A 82 -2.96 13.23 -0.65
C GLU A 82 -3.12 12.55 -2.01
N VAL A 83 -2.38 11.47 -2.25
CA VAL A 83 -2.29 10.83 -3.56
C VAL A 83 -2.58 9.33 -3.47
N ASN A 84 -3.30 8.84 -4.48
CA ASN A 84 -3.59 7.43 -4.66
C ASN A 84 -2.87 6.92 -5.92
N ILE A 85 -2.11 5.83 -5.77
CA ILE A 85 -1.54 5.07 -6.89
C ILE A 85 -2.29 3.75 -7.01
N PHE A 86 -2.81 3.49 -8.21
CA PHE A 86 -3.43 2.21 -8.56
C PHE A 86 -2.48 1.40 -9.42
N ILE A 87 -2.33 0.11 -9.07
CA ILE A 87 -1.50 -0.85 -9.80
C ILE A 87 -2.39 -2.03 -10.19
N ASP A 88 -2.31 -2.47 -11.44
CA ASP A 88 -3.08 -3.61 -11.95
C ASP A 88 -2.21 -4.86 -12.22
N ARG A 89 -2.84 -5.94 -12.70
CA ARG A 89 -2.17 -7.22 -13.01
C ARG A 89 -1.02 -7.13 -14.02
N THR A 90 -1.00 -6.08 -14.84
CA THR A 90 0.08 -5.82 -15.80
C THR A 90 1.20 -4.99 -15.21
N PHE A 91 1.12 -4.64 -13.92
CA PHE A 91 1.97 -3.67 -13.24
C PHE A 91 1.90 -2.27 -13.85
N THR A 92 0.81 -1.94 -14.55
CA THR A 92 0.56 -0.58 -15.02
C THR A 92 0.17 0.29 -13.84
N VAL A 93 0.74 1.50 -13.79
CA VAL A 93 0.58 2.46 -12.69
C VAL A 93 -0.32 3.62 -13.13
N GLN A 94 -1.36 3.92 -12.34
CA GLN A 94 -2.23 5.09 -12.51
C GLN A 94 -2.17 5.96 -11.25
N LYS A 95 -1.73 7.21 -11.37
CA LYS A 95 -1.61 8.16 -10.26
C LYS A 95 -2.77 9.15 -10.26
N HIS A 96 -3.56 9.18 -9.20
CA HIS A 96 -4.69 10.09 -9.01
C HIS A 96 -4.40 11.00 -7.82
N THR A 97 -4.40 12.31 -8.06
CA THR A 97 -4.35 13.34 -7.01
C THR A 97 -5.77 13.66 -6.57
N THR A 98 -6.00 13.71 -5.27
CA THR A 98 -7.30 14.08 -4.69
C THR A 98 -7.50 15.58 -4.70
#